data_AF-A0A1J0LST3-F1
#
_entry.id   AF-A0A1J0LST3-F1
#
_cell.length_a   1.000
_cell.length_b   1.000
_cell.length_c   1.000
_cell.angle_alpha   90.00
_cell.angle_beta   90.00
_cell.angle_gamma   90.00
#
_symmetry.space_group_name_H-M   'P 1'
#
loop_
_entity.id
_entity.type
_entity.pdbx_description
1 polymer ?
#
loop_
_entity_poly.entity_id
_entity_poly.type
_entity_poly.pdbx_seq_one_letter_code
_entity_poly.pdbx_strand_id
1 'polypeptide(L)'
;MVCPVCGEALDLEGYEAGDLLDCEACGAVLRLLSDGTLEVVEVPEEEREPLWGLSAYGEGEEAVLVFSDGTLEEAVRVPKVALGEALRRLEEGTGEEPPKEAEDEPNLEPDYLTAHVDSDQGVLALRRVVFPGAQDLLEFTLPSGSVYEFPFRQAIAVLRPILL
;
A
#
# COMPACT_ATOMS: atom_id res chain seq x y z
N MET A 1 -8.16 12.45 -26.50
CA MET A 1 -7.14 11.45 -26.92
C MET A 1 -7.32 10.19 -26.07
N VAL A 2 -6.52 9.13 -26.19
CA VAL A 2 -6.58 7.99 -25.26
C VAL A 2 -5.25 7.76 -24.58
N CYS A 3 -5.29 7.34 -23.32
CA CYS A 3 -4.10 6.95 -22.59
C CYS A 3 -3.47 5.71 -23.24
N PRO A 4 -2.16 5.72 -23.60
CA PRO A 4 -1.51 4.56 -24.21
C PRO A 4 -1.33 3.38 -23.23
N VAL A 5 -1.54 3.60 -21.92
CA VAL A 5 -1.40 2.58 -20.87
C VAL A 5 -2.72 1.82 -20.64
N CYS A 6 -3.82 2.52 -20.40
CA CYS A 6 -5.10 1.90 -20.05
C CYS A 6 -6.22 2.06 -21.09
N GLY A 7 -6.02 2.88 -22.13
CA GLY A 7 -7.01 3.15 -23.16
C GLY A 7 -8.12 4.15 -22.78
N GLU A 8 -8.08 4.72 -21.57
CA GLU A 8 -9.06 5.71 -21.10
C GLU A 8 -9.03 6.99 -21.93
N ALA A 9 -10.19 7.64 -22.09
CA ALA A 9 -10.28 8.91 -22.79
C ALA A 9 -9.64 10.03 -21.95
N LEU A 10 -8.71 10.76 -22.56
CA LEU A 10 -8.04 11.91 -21.94
C LEU A 10 -8.57 13.21 -22.52
N ASP A 11 -8.96 14.12 -21.62
CA ASP A 11 -9.21 15.51 -21.93
C ASP A 11 -7.87 16.28 -21.94
N LEU A 12 -7.60 16.94 -23.06
CA LEU A 12 -6.36 17.69 -23.29
C LEU A 12 -6.62 19.19 -23.40
N GLU A 13 -7.80 19.67 -23.03
CA GLU A 13 -8.10 21.10 -23.04
C GLU A 13 -7.15 21.87 -22.12
N GLY A 14 -6.36 22.79 -22.70
CA GLY A 14 -5.41 23.62 -21.97
C GLY A 14 -3.97 23.09 -21.89
N TYR A 15 -3.67 21.90 -22.44
CA TYR A 15 -2.33 21.35 -22.48
C TYR A 15 -1.56 21.74 -23.75
N GLU A 16 -0.28 22.08 -23.57
CA GLU A 16 0.66 22.43 -24.64
C GLU A 16 1.71 21.33 -24.85
N ALA A 17 2.37 21.36 -26.00
CA ALA A 17 3.45 20.43 -26.30
C ALA A 17 4.61 20.59 -25.32
N GLY A 18 4.98 19.50 -24.66
CA GLY A 18 5.97 19.44 -23.59
C GLY A 18 5.36 19.27 -22.21
N ASP A 19 4.05 19.52 -22.05
CA ASP A 19 3.37 19.39 -20.76
C ASP A 19 3.27 17.93 -20.30
N LEU A 20 3.24 17.78 -18.97
CA LEU A 20 2.99 16.53 -18.29
C LEU A 20 1.53 16.49 -17.82
N LEU A 21 0.89 15.34 -17.99
CA LEU A 21 -0.47 15.07 -17.51
C LEU A 21 -0.56 13.69 -16.88
N ASP A 22 -1.42 13.58 -15.87
CA ASP A 22 -1.70 12.34 -15.17
C ASP A 22 -2.98 11.72 -15.71
N CYS A 23 -2.92 10.43 -16.05
CA CYS A 23 -4.12 9.68 -16.38
C CYS A 23 -4.88 9.33 -15.08
N GLU A 24 -6.01 9.98 -14.83
CA GLU A 24 -6.81 9.77 -13.60
C GLU A 24 -7.25 8.31 -13.38
N ALA A 25 -7.40 7.52 -14.45
CA ALA A 25 -7.84 6.13 -14.36
C ALA A 25 -6.74 5.13 -14.00
N CYS A 26 -5.48 5.37 -14.41
CA CYS A 26 -4.38 4.40 -14.19
C CYS A 26 -3.16 4.98 -13.48
N GLY A 27 -3.12 6.29 -13.23
CA GLY A 27 -2.02 6.98 -12.56
C GLY A 27 -0.75 7.11 -13.41
N ALA A 28 -0.79 6.82 -14.71
CA ALA A 28 0.35 6.99 -15.59
C ALA A 28 0.62 8.48 -15.85
N VAL A 29 1.89 8.90 -15.72
CA VAL A 29 2.36 10.22 -16.11
C VAL A 29 2.72 10.21 -17.59
N LEU A 30 2.12 11.10 -18.36
CA LEU A 30 2.28 11.17 -19.81
C LEU A 30 2.85 12.54 -20.19
N ARG A 31 3.66 12.60 -21.25
CA ARG A 31 4.10 13.85 -21.88
C ARG A 31 3.42 14.03 -23.21
N LEU A 32 2.83 15.20 -23.43
CA LEU A 32 2.29 15.57 -24.74
C LEU A 32 3.45 16.01 -25.66
N LEU A 33 3.70 15.24 -26.71
CA LEU A 33 4.73 15.56 -27.70
C LEU A 33 4.22 16.61 -28.69
N SER A 34 5.16 17.29 -29.35
CA SER A 34 4.87 18.35 -30.32
C SER A 34 4.20 17.86 -31.61
N ASP A 35 4.22 16.55 -31.87
CA ASP A 35 3.46 15.90 -32.94
C ASP A 35 2.04 15.49 -32.51
N GLY A 36 1.64 15.80 -31.27
CA GLY A 36 0.35 15.47 -30.70
C GLY A 36 0.25 14.02 -30.21
N THR A 37 1.36 13.29 -30.08
CA THR A 37 1.37 11.96 -29.47
C THR A 37 1.65 12.03 -27.96
N LEU A 38 1.33 10.96 -27.24
CA LEU A 38 1.60 10.82 -25.81
C LEU A 38 2.75 9.84 -25.59
N GLU A 39 3.78 10.29 -24.89
CA GLU A 39 4.87 9.46 -24.40
C GLU A 39 4.63 9.13 -22.93
N VAL A 40 4.76 7.85 -22.55
CA VAL A 40 4.75 7.49 -21.14
C VAL A 40 6.06 7.96 -20.53
N VAL A 41 5.97 8.88 -19.57
CA VAL A 41 7.15 9.31 -18.83
C VAL A 41 7.31 8.36 -17.67
N GLU A 42 8.37 7.56 -17.72
CA GLU A 42 8.93 6.97 -16.51
C GLU A 42 9.48 8.13 -15.69
N VAL A 43 8.62 8.72 -14.86
CA VAL A 43 9.11 9.56 -13.78
C VAL A 43 10.01 8.64 -12.96
N PRO A 44 11.30 8.94 -12.81
CA PRO A 44 12.10 8.20 -11.85
C PRO A 44 11.35 8.25 -10.52
N GLU A 45 11.37 7.17 -9.74
CA GLU A 45 10.79 7.11 -8.39
C GLU A 45 11.54 8.05 -7.41
N GLU A 46 11.93 9.24 -7.86
CA GLU A 46 12.59 10.26 -7.07
C GLU A 46 11.61 10.78 -6.02
N GLU A 47 11.96 10.44 -4.78
CA GLU A 47 11.43 11.00 -3.55
C GLU A 47 9.97 10.64 -3.27
N ARG A 48 9.66 9.33 -3.18
CA ARG A 48 8.72 8.94 -2.12
C ARG A 48 9.32 9.50 -0.83
N GLU A 49 8.66 10.48 -0.21
CA GLU A 49 9.02 10.92 1.12
C GLU A 49 9.28 9.66 1.97
N PRO A 50 10.43 9.56 2.66
CA PRO A 50 10.73 8.38 3.44
C PRO A 50 9.53 8.11 4.34
N LEU A 51 9.00 6.89 4.29
CA LEU A 51 7.82 6.51 5.05
C LEU A 51 8.11 6.73 6.54
N TRP A 52 7.66 7.87 7.05
CA TRP A 52 7.96 8.27 8.40
C TRP A 52 7.15 7.40 9.36
N GLY A 53 7.80 6.90 10.40
CA GLY A 53 7.15 6.05 11.41
C GLY A 53 7.14 4.56 11.11
N LEU A 54 7.63 4.09 9.95
CA LEU A 54 7.90 2.66 9.71
C LEU A 54 9.31 2.45 9.19
N SER A 55 10.08 1.65 9.91
CA SER A 55 11.34 1.09 9.41
C SER A 55 11.38 -0.40 9.67
N ALA A 56 12.17 -1.12 8.88
CA ALA A 56 12.31 -2.56 9.04
C ALA A 56 13.69 -3.04 8.61
N TYR A 57 14.15 -4.14 9.19
CA TYR A 57 15.39 -4.80 8.82
C TYR A 57 15.32 -6.31 9.08
N GLY A 58 16.15 -7.07 8.38
CA GLY A 58 16.20 -8.53 8.51
C GLY A 58 17.21 -8.99 9.55
N GLU A 59 16.83 -9.96 10.37
CA GLU A 59 17.69 -10.65 11.33
C GLU A 59 17.51 -12.17 11.16
N GLY A 60 18.34 -12.79 10.32
CA GLY A 60 18.18 -14.20 9.95
C GLY A 60 16.84 -14.44 9.21
N GLU A 61 16.03 -15.35 9.77
CA GLU A 61 14.70 -15.71 9.26
C GLU A 61 13.58 -14.76 9.74
N GLU A 62 13.92 -13.77 10.58
CA GLU A 62 12.97 -12.81 11.13
C GLU A 62 13.13 -11.43 10.49
N ALA A 63 12.02 -10.70 10.43
CA ALA A 63 11.99 -9.28 10.15
C ALA A 63 11.69 -8.53 11.45
N VAL A 64 12.48 -7.50 11.75
CA VAL A 64 12.21 -6.58 12.85
C VAL A 64 11.52 -5.35 12.27
N LEU A 65 10.28 -5.13 12.66
CA LEU A 65 9.50 -3.95 12.30
C LEU A 65 9.58 -2.94 13.44
N VAL A 66 9.95 -1.70 13.13
CA VAL A 66 10.05 -0.60 14.09
C VAL A 66 9.08 0.50 13.69
N PHE A 67 8.17 0.81 14.61
CA PHE A 67 7.12 1.79 14.46
C PHE A 67 7.40 3.02 15.32
N SER A 68 7.08 4.21 14.83
CA SER A 68 7.19 5.45 15.60
C SER A 68 6.10 6.45 15.26
N ASP A 69 5.60 7.12 16.30
CA ASP A 69 4.70 8.28 16.20
C ASP A 69 5.44 9.61 16.51
N GLY A 70 6.78 9.56 16.57
CA GLY A 70 7.64 10.70 16.92
C GLY A 70 7.77 10.95 18.43
N THR A 71 7.00 10.25 19.26
CA THR A 71 7.07 10.32 20.73
C THR A 71 7.56 9.01 21.33
N LEU A 72 7.10 7.89 20.77
CA LEU A 72 7.45 6.53 21.16
C LEU A 72 7.99 5.76 19.95
N GLU A 73 8.79 4.74 20.25
CA GLU A 73 9.24 3.74 19.30
C GLU A 73 8.87 2.36 19.83
N GLU A 74 8.25 1.55 18.99
CA GLU A 74 7.84 0.17 19.30
C GLU A 74 8.42 -0.77 18.25
N ALA A 75 8.91 -1.94 18.69
CA ALA A 75 9.51 -2.92 17.79
C ALA A 75 8.88 -4.30 17.98
N VAL A 76 8.58 -4.96 16.87
CA VAL A 76 7.98 -6.29 16.80
C VAL A 76 8.80 -7.17 15.87
N ARG A 77 9.11 -8.41 16.29
CA ARG A 77 9.78 -9.39 15.43
C ARG A 77 8.78 -10.40 14.89
N VAL A 78 8.84 -10.65 13.58
CA VAL A 78 7.97 -11.60 12.91
C VAL A 78 8.76 -12.49 11.95
N PRO A 79 8.35 -13.75 11.73
CA PRO A 79 8.96 -14.58 10.71
C PRO A 79 8.79 -13.97 9.31
N LYS A 80 9.87 -13.85 8.54
CA LYS A 80 9.84 -13.26 7.18
C LYS A 80 8.85 -13.98 6.27
N VAL A 81 8.82 -15.31 6.33
CA VAL A 81 7.91 -16.13 5.52
C VAL A 81 6.45 -15.83 5.86
N ALA A 82 6.11 -15.78 7.16
CA ALA A 82 4.75 -15.51 7.61
C ALA A 82 4.30 -14.10 7.23
N LEU A 83 5.15 -13.10 7.46
CA LEU A 83 4.87 -11.72 7.06
C LEU A 83 4.72 -11.58 5.54
N GLY A 84 5.60 -12.21 4.76
CA GLY A 84 5.53 -12.20 3.29
C GLY A 84 4.26 -12.85 2.74
N GLU A 85 3.84 -13.98 3.31
CA GLU A 85 2.57 -14.62 2.93
C GLU A 85 1.37 -13.76 3.26
N ALA A 86 1.35 -13.13 4.44
CA ALA A 86 0.26 -12.25 4.86
C ALA A 86 0.15 -11.03 3.94
N LEU A 87 1.26 -10.35 3.64
CA LEU A 87 1.26 -9.21 2.72
C LEU A 87 0.84 -9.60 1.31
N ARG A 88 1.32 -10.76 0.80
CA ARG A 88 0.90 -11.29 -0.51
C ARG A 88 -0.61 -11.48 -0.59
N ARG A 89 -1.21 -12.07 0.46
CA ARG A 89 -2.67 -12.27 0.56
C ARG A 89 -3.44 -10.94 0.50
N LEU A 90 -2.95 -9.91 1.18
CA LEU A 90 -3.54 -8.56 1.15
C LEU A 90 -3.37 -7.87 -0.21
N GLU A 91 -2.24 -8.07 -0.89
CA GLU A 91 -2.01 -7.57 -2.26
C GLU A 91 -2.98 -8.22 -3.26
N GLU A 92 -3.23 -9.53 -3.12
CA GLU A 92 -4.12 -10.33 -3.99
C GLU A 92 -5.62 -10.12 -3.71
N GLY A 93 -5.98 -9.35 -2.69
CA GLY A 93 -7.39 -9.14 -2.33
C GLY A 93 -8.00 -10.27 -1.50
N THR A 94 -7.19 -11.22 -1.01
CA THR A 94 -7.61 -12.42 -0.29
C THR A 94 -7.25 -12.32 1.19
N GLY A 95 -7.97 -11.46 1.93
CA GLY A 95 -7.89 -11.41 3.38
C GLY A 95 -8.43 -12.67 4.06
N GLU A 96 -8.25 -12.76 5.37
CA GLU A 96 -8.94 -13.73 6.22
C GLU A 96 -10.44 -13.48 6.22
N GLU A 97 -11.22 -14.56 6.35
CA GLU A 97 -12.68 -14.47 6.38
C GLU A 97 -13.11 -13.69 7.64
N PRO A 98 -13.86 -12.58 7.50
CA PRO A 98 -14.32 -11.84 8.66
C PRO A 98 -15.20 -12.73 9.55
N PRO A 99 -15.16 -12.56 10.88
CA PRO A 99 -16.06 -13.28 11.76
C PRO A 99 -17.50 -13.02 11.35
N LYS A 100 -18.33 -14.08 11.35
CA LYS A 100 -19.76 -13.95 11.02
C LYS A 100 -20.42 -13.01 12.03
N GLU A 101 -20.87 -11.86 11.55
CA GLU A 101 -21.67 -10.94 12.35
C GLU A 101 -23.00 -11.59 12.73
N ALA A 102 -23.44 -11.35 13.97
CA ALA A 102 -24.71 -11.85 14.47
C ALA A 102 -25.85 -11.02 13.88
N GLU A 103 -26.49 -11.54 12.83
CA GLU A 103 -27.86 -11.27 12.33
C GLU A 103 -28.44 -9.83 12.38
N ASP A 104 -27.62 -8.78 12.37
CA ASP A 104 -28.03 -7.44 11.95
C ASP A 104 -27.34 -7.15 10.62
N GLU A 105 -28.10 -6.57 9.67
CA GLU A 105 -27.86 -6.58 8.22
C GLU A 105 -26.38 -6.43 7.78
N PRO A 106 -25.90 -7.24 6.81
CA PRO A 106 -24.48 -7.36 6.51
C PRO A 106 -23.90 -6.11 5.85
N ASN A 107 -22.70 -5.72 6.29
CA ASN A 107 -21.83 -4.88 5.47
C ASN A 107 -21.45 -5.70 4.21
N LEU A 108 -21.96 -5.31 3.04
CA LEU A 108 -22.00 -6.18 1.85
C LEU A 108 -20.61 -6.50 1.27
N GLU A 109 -19.61 -5.67 1.54
CA GLU A 109 -18.18 -5.95 1.32
C GLU A 109 -17.41 -5.20 2.42
N PRO A 110 -16.53 -5.84 3.20
CA PRO A 110 -15.74 -5.10 4.17
C PRO A 110 -14.82 -4.13 3.41
N ASP A 111 -14.80 -2.85 3.83
CA ASP A 111 -13.86 -1.84 3.32
C ASP A 111 -12.40 -2.13 3.70
N TYR A 112 -12.09 -3.36 4.12
CA TYR A 112 -10.77 -3.79 4.52
C TYR A 112 -10.57 -5.31 4.38
N LEU A 113 -9.31 -5.71 4.26
CA LEU A 113 -8.84 -7.08 4.28
C LEU A 113 -7.92 -7.29 5.46
N THR A 114 -8.04 -8.40 6.18
CA THR A 114 -7.25 -8.68 7.38
C THR A 114 -6.30 -9.85 7.16
N ALA A 115 -5.12 -9.81 7.76
CA ALA A 115 -4.23 -10.96 7.92
C ALA A 115 -3.52 -10.89 9.28
N HIS A 116 -3.39 -12.02 9.95
CA HIS A 116 -2.69 -12.11 11.23
C HIS A 116 -1.32 -12.78 11.07
N VAL A 117 -0.33 -12.27 11.80
CA VAL A 117 1.03 -12.80 11.85
C VAL A 117 1.44 -12.99 13.31
N ASP A 118 1.91 -14.18 13.66
CA ASP A 118 2.48 -14.43 14.98
C ASP A 118 3.84 -13.72 15.11
N SER A 119 4.01 -12.95 16.17
CA SER A 119 5.25 -12.24 16.52
C SER A 119 5.86 -12.75 17.83
N ASP A 120 7.05 -12.25 18.17
CA ASP A 120 7.71 -12.52 19.45
C ASP A 120 6.93 -12.00 20.68
N GLN A 121 5.96 -11.11 20.48
CA GLN A 121 5.20 -10.43 21.53
C GLN A 121 3.69 -10.75 21.52
N GLY A 122 3.21 -11.53 20.56
CA GLY A 122 1.79 -11.83 20.37
C GLY A 122 1.35 -11.70 18.91
N VAL A 123 0.06 -11.53 18.67
CA VAL A 123 -0.46 -11.41 17.29
C VAL A 123 -0.27 -9.98 16.78
N LEU A 124 0.39 -9.84 15.63
CA LEU A 124 0.39 -8.63 14.81
C LEU A 124 -0.75 -8.74 13.80
N ALA A 125 -1.73 -7.83 13.84
CA ALA A 125 -2.79 -7.78 12.84
C ALA A 125 -2.44 -6.77 11.75
N LEU A 126 -2.58 -7.19 10.49
CA LEU A 126 -2.41 -6.37 9.30
C LEU A 126 -3.79 -6.15 8.68
N ARG A 127 -4.16 -4.90 8.42
CA ARG A 127 -5.41 -4.57 7.73
C ARG A 127 -5.13 -3.68 6.52
N ARG A 128 -5.48 -4.14 5.33
CA ARG A 128 -5.50 -3.27 4.14
C ARG A 128 -6.87 -2.62 4.06
N VAL A 129 -6.93 -1.30 4.22
CA VAL A 129 -8.18 -0.53 4.14
C VAL A 129 -8.37 -0.03 2.71
N VAL A 130 -9.47 -0.44 2.08
CA VAL A 130 -9.81 -0.17 0.69
C VAL A 130 -11.18 0.48 0.64
N PHE A 131 -11.21 1.81 0.75
CA PHE A 131 -12.45 2.59 0.65
C PHE A 131 -12.49 3.38 -0.66
N PRO A 132 -13.56 3.29 -1.47
CA PRO A 132 -13.68 4.03 -2.72
C PRO A 132 -13.48 5.54 -2.54
N GLY A 133 -12.52 6.12 -3.25
CA GLY A 133 -12.21 7.54 -3.18
C GLY A 133 -11.34 7.98 -2.00
N ALA A 134 -10.89 7.04 -1.15
CA ALA A 134 -9.88 7.28 -0.13
C ALA A 134 -8.53 6.66 -0.51
N GLN A 135 -7.49 7.01 0.27
CA GLN A 135 -6.17 6.41 0.11
C GLN A 135 -6.19 4.93 0.51
N ASP A 136 -5.49 4.09 -0.26
CA ASP A 136 -5.24 2.67 0.07
C ASP A 136 -4.21 2.59 1.20
N LEU A 137 -4.61 2.07 2.36
CA LEU A 137 -3.80 2.06 3.58
C LEU A 137 -3.47 0.64 4.04
N LEU A 138 -2.29 0.47 4.62
CA LEU A 138 -1.91 -0.67 5.43
C LEU A 138 -1.86 -0.23 6.90
N GLU A 139 -2.75 -0.80 7.70
CA GLU A 139 -2.79 -0.62 9.14
C GLU A 139 -2.10 -1.81 9.83
N PHE A 140 -1.31 -1.51 10.86
CA PHE A 140 -0.68 -2.46 11.76
C PHE A 140 -1.26 -2.26 13.15
N THR A 141 -1.92 -3.29 13.69
CA THR A 141 -2.26 -3.36 15.13
C THR A 141 -1.22 -4.21 15.84
N LEU A 142 -0.41 -3.59 16.69
CA LEU A 142 0.66 -4.25 17.43
C LEU A 142 0.07 -5.06 18.60
N PRO A 143 0.82 -6.05 19.14
CA PRO A 143 0.42 -6.76 20.36
C PRO A 143 0.18 -5.87 21.59
N SER A 144 0.81 -4.69 21.62
CA SER A 144 0.58 -3.66 22.65
C SER A 144 -0.81 -3.02 22.57
N GLY A 145 -1.51 -3.16 21.45
CA GLY A 145 -2.75 -2.46 21.11
C GLY A 145 -2.55 -1.14 20.37
N SER A 146 -1.30 -0.71 20.16
CA SER A 146 -0.98 0.46 19.32
C SER A 146 -1.36 0.20 17.86
N VAL A 147 -1.81 1.26 17.17
CA VAL A 147 -2.23 1.21 15.77
C VAL A 147 -1.40 2.20 14.96
N TYR A 148 -0.84 1.73 13.85
CA TYR A 148 -0.07 2.55 12.91
C TYR A 148 -0.60 2.37 11.49
N GLU A 149 -0.74 3.46 10.74
CA GLU A 149 -1.31 3.47 9.40
C GLU A 149 -0.31 4.06 8.40
N PHE A 150 -0.14 3.38 7.28
CA PHE A 150 0.79 3.78 6.22
C PHE A 150 0.14 3.61 4.85
N PRO A 151 0.51 4.41 3.84
CA PRO A 151 0.08 4.15 2.48
C PRO A 151 0.49 2.75 2.03
N PHE A 152 -0.48 1.93 1.59
CA PHE A 152 -0.30 0.49 1.38
C PHE A 152 0.92 0.19 0.48
N ARG A 153 0.98 0.85 -0.68
CA ARG A 153 2.07 0.67 -1.65
C ARG A 153 3.44 1.09 -1.13
N GLN A 154 3.50 2.12 -0.28
CA GLN A 154 4.77 2.59 0.29
C GLN A 154 5.26 1.62 1.37
N ALA A 155 4.36 1.15 2.25
CA ALA A 155 4.69 0.14 3.25
C ALA A 155 5.19 -1.16 2.60
N ILE A 156 4.53 -1.63 1.53
CA ILE A 156 5.01 -2.80 0.77
C ILE A 156 6.41 -2.56 0.18
N ALA A 157 6.68 -1.37 -0.36
CA ALA A 157 7.99 -1.03 -0.91
C ALA A 157 9.11 -1.05 0.16
N VAL A 158 8.80 -0.63 1.40
CA VAL A 158 9.72 -0.69 2.54
C VAL A 158 9.97 -2.13 2.99
N LEU A 159 8.92 -2.97 3.04
CA LEU A 159 9.01 -4.32 3.61
C LEU A 159 9.57 -5.35 2.62
N ARG A 160 9.22 -5.26 1.33
CA ARG A 160 9.55 -6.27 0.32
C ARG A 160 11.05 -6.62 0.24
N PRO A 161 12.01 -5.67 0.29
CA PRO A 161 13.45 -6.01 0.26
C PRO A 161 13.93 -6.88 1.41
N ILE A 162 13.20 -6.91 2.53
CA ILE A 162 13.59 -7.60 3.77
C ILE A 162 13.05 -9.03 3.82
N LEU A 163 11.99 -9.30 3.05
CA LEU A 163 11.26 -10.56 3.03
C LEU A 163 11.82 -11.57 2.02
N LEU A 164 12.88 -11.19 1.30
CA LEU A 164 13.62 -12.01 0.35
C LEU A 164 14.74 -12.82 1.02
#